data_AF-A0A421DHY2-F1
#
_entry.id   AF-A0A421DHY2-F1
#
_cell.length_a   1.000
_cell.length_b   1.000
_cell.length_c   1.000
_cell.angle_alpha   90.00
_cell.angle_beta   90.00
_cell.angle_gamma   90.00
#
_symmetry.space_group_name_H-M   'P 1'
#
loop_
_entity.id
_entity.type
_entity.pdbx_description
1 polymer ?
#
loop_
_entity_poly.entity_id
_entity_poly.type
_entity_poly.pdbx_seq_one_letter_code
_entity_poly.pdbx_strand_id
1 'polypeptide(L)'
;MPRIARLIGVLLCFTLFDHARGVPDIQTLFATGDANTQGGCYSSLATLNTYLGEARDMLSAAQTALAEWEDNINYQELLMAYMGISFSKFGPGGVMTNDGELKFETVETRISNVASFLNGVTLSDPNGGDYTPHLWCSTQCGQSFEWDSSAFDSQGQPLEIPDTDPKEYYSISQAYGNLKTKSNRPFWLPDLNGYIFFEGTKSYPVNEDTNQPWTNMCAPPNAYAYTSKESALPRIPSLSSSVFGKNIFLCPKSFDSTGFHGVASLSNANYPTPGTKKALDHFAPRSATLYHELFHLTVPDGDSPDSFMEIAEMIFASVKGSASQKKQVVQNPESYVYFSLACWFYQNAPAGMNPVTFIPPFGYPEMAS
;
A
#
# COMPACT_ATOMS: atom_id res chain seq x y z
N MET A 1 -19.90 -24.40 -7.69
CA MET A 1 -19.36 -24.19 -9.04
C MET A 1 -17.88 -24.54 -9.00
N PRO A 2 -17.30 -25.23 -10.00
CA PRO A 2 -15.90 -25.63 -9.94
C PRO A 2 -15.01 -24.37 -9.93
N ARG A 3 -14.05 -24.30 -8.98
CA ARG A 3 -13.13 -23.16 -8.75
C ARG A 3 -12.44 -22.67 -10.03
N ILE A 4 -12.16 -23.59 -10.96
CA ILE A 4 -11.60 -23.33 -12.31
C ILE A 4 -12.42 -22.30 -13.10
N ALA A 5 -13.75 -22.25 -12.95
CA ALA A 5 -14.59 -21.31 -13.70
C ALA A 5 -14.52 -19.85 -13.19
N ARG A 6 -14.11 -19.61 -11.93
CA ARG A 6 -13.93 -18.24 -11.40
C ARG A 6 -12.60 -17.63 -11.83
N LEU A 7 -11.53 -18.42 -11.82
CA LEU A 7 -10.19 -17.96 -12.19
C LEU A 7 -10.02 -17.76 -13.71
N ILE A 8 -10.63 -18.63 -14.53
CA ILE A 8 -10.67 -18.46 -15.99
C ILE A 8 -11.40 -17.15 -16.38
N GLY A 9 -12.44 -16.75 -15.64
CA GLY A 9 -13.13 -15.48 -15.87
C GLY A 9 -12.28 -14.24 -15.59
N VAL A 10 -11.38 -14.32 -14.60
CA VAL A 10 -10.42 -13.25 -14.27
C VAL A 10 -9.28 -13.23 -15.29
N LEU A 11 -8.65 -14.37 -15.59
CA LEU A 11 -7.53 -14.44 -16.55
C LEU A 11 -7.92 -14.08 -18.00
N LEU A 12 -9.12 -14.47 -18.46
CA LEU A 12 -9.62 -14.12 -19.81
C LEU A 12 -10.11 -12.68 -19.94
N CYS A 13 -10.48 -12.00 -18.85
CA CYS A 13 -10.81 -10.57 -18.93
C CYS A 13 -9.57 -9.71 -19.23
N PHE A 14 -8.36 -10.15 -18.88
CA PHE A 14 -7.13 -9.40 -19.18
C PHE A 14 -6.73 -9.47 -20.65
N THR A 15 -6.75 -10.66 -21.27
CA THR A 15 -6.22 -10.80 -22.64
C THR A 15 -7.12 -10.21 -23.74
N LEU A 16 -8.42 -9.99 -23.48
CA LEU A 16 -9.37 -9.53 -24.51
C LEU A 16 -9.84 -8.07 -24.35
N PHE A 17 -9.70 -7.44 -23.17
CA PHE A 17 -10.03 -6.02 -23.01
C PHE A 17 -8.82 -5.07 -23.17
N ASP A 18 -7.58 -5.57 -23.15
CA ASP A 18 -6.35 -4.76 -23.15
C ASP A 18 -6.03 -4.05 -24.47
N HIS A 19 -6.59 -4.46 -25.61
CA HIS A 19 -6.17 -3.88 -26.91
C HIS A 19 -6.93 -2.61 -27.33
N ALA A 20 -8.05 -2.26 -26.69
CA ALA A 20 -8.89 -1.13 -27.12
C ALA A 20 -8.80 0.11 -26.23
N ARG A 21 -8.37 -0.04 -24.97
CA ARG A 21 -8.12 1.05 -24.01
C ARG A 21 -6.70 0.84 -23.52
N GLY A 22 -5.77 1.70 -23.91
CA GLY A 22 -4.36 1.54 -23.51
C GLY A 22 -4.23 1.35 -21.99
N VAL A 23 -3.19 0.62 -21.57
CA VAL A 23 -2.88 0.37 -20.15
C VAL A 23 -2.83 1.72 -19.40
N PRO A 24 -3.63 1.92 -18.33
CA PRO A 24 -3.67 3.19 -17.62
C PRO A 24 -2.28 3.65 -17.14
N ASP A 25 -1.95 4.93 -17.31
CA ASP A 25 -0.73 5.50 -16.74
C ASP A 25 -1.00 6.08 -15.34
N ILE A 26 0.04 6.61 -14.67
CA ILE A 26 -0.09 7.15 -13.32
C ILE A 26 -1.09 8.31 -13.25
N GLN A 27 -1.20 9.11 -14.32
CA GLN A 27 -2.12 10.27 -14.35
C GLN A 27 -3.55 9.86 -14.63
N THR A 28 -3.76 8.69 -15.23
CA THR A 28 -5.08 8.08 -15.41
C THR A 28 -5.61 7.54 -14.07
N LEU A 29 -4.73 7.01 -13.23
CA LEU A 29 -5.10 6.39 -11.95
C LEU A 29 -5.13 7.37 -10.77
N PHE A 30 -4.31 8.41 -10.83
CA PHE A 30 -4.12 9.36 -9.73
C PHE A 30 -4.19 10.81 -10.19
N ALA A 31 -4.74 11.65 -9.32
CA ALA A 31 -4.53 13.09 -9.39
C ALA A 31 -3.12 13.42 -8.90
N THR A 32 -2.24 13.79 -9.83
CA THR A 32 -0.80 14.01 -9.56
C THR A 32 -0.40 15.48 -9.43
N GLY A 33 -1.35 16.40 -9.68
CA GLY A 33 -1.08 17.82 -9.79
C GLY A 33 -0.37 18.23 -11.08
N ASP A 34 -0.24 19.53 -11.29
CA ASP A 34 0.56 20.12 -12.37
C ASP A 34 1.89 20.68 -11.84
N ALA A 35 2.63 21.42 -12.68
CA ALA A 35 3.91 22.01 -12.33
C ALA A 35 3.84 23.06 -11.19
N ASN A 36 2.66 23.57 -10.87
CA ASN A 36 2.42 24.58 -9.84
C ASN A 36 1.79 23.98 -8.57
N THR A 37 1.30 22.74 -8.62
CA THR A 37 0.73 22.05 -7.45
C THR A 37 1.83 21.78 -6.42
N GLN A 38 1.70 22.36 -5.22
CA GLN A 38 2.67 22.17 -4.15
C GLN A 38 2.67 20.72 -3.68
N GLY A 39 3.86 20.11 -3.57
CA GLY A 39 3.98 18.71 -3.21
C GLY A 39 3.48 17.70 -4.26
N GLY A 40 3.02 18.18 -5.43
CA GLY A 40 2.57 17.34 -6.54
C GLY A 40 3.69 16.48 -7.13
N CYS A 41 3.30 15.55 -8.00
CA CYS A 41 4.17 14.53 -8.59
C CYS A 41 4.59 14.83 -10.03
N TYR A 42 4.29 16.02 -10.57
CA TYR A 42 4.50 16.37 -11.97
C TYR A 42 5.94 16.13 -12.46
N SER A 43 6.96 16.49 -11.67
CA SER A 43 8.36 16.28 -12.05
C SER A 43 8.81 14.82 -12.00
N SER A 44 8.03 13.93 -11.39
CA SER A 44 8.36 12.53 -11.15
C SER A 44 7.54 11.55 -11.99
N LEU A 45 6.70 12.03 -12.92
CA LEU A 45 5.77 11.20 -13.69
C LEU A 45 6.44 10.05 -14.44
N ALA A 46 7.60 10.27 -15.06
CA ALA A 46 8.33 9.21 -15.75
C ALA A 46 8.78 8.09 -14.80
N THR A 47 9.32 8.47 -13.64
CA THR A 47 9.70 7.53 -12.58
C THR A 47 8.48 6.79 -12.03
N LEU A 48 7.36 7.50 -11.81
CA LEU A 48 6.14 6.88 -11.29
C LEU A 48 5.48 5.94 -12.29
N ASN A 49 5.53 6.23 -13.58
CA ASN A 49 5.08 5.29 -14.61
C ASN A 49 5.96 4.04 -14.66
N THR A 50 7.26 4.18 -14.38
CA THR A 50 8.15 3.02 -14.18
C THR A 50 7.72 2.23 -12.96
N TYR A 51 7.47 2.88 -11.83
CA TYR A 51 7.01 2.22 -10.61
C TYR A 51 5.68 1.50 -10.81
N LEU A 52 4.76 2.12 -11.54
CA LEU A 52 3.46 1.55 -11.88
C LEU A 52 3.59 0.31 -12.78
N GLY A 53 4.50 0.34 -13.76
CA GLY A 53 4.81 -0.82 -14.60
C GLY A 53 5.33 -1.99 -13.76
N GLU A 54 6.29 -1.74 -12.87
CA GLU A 54 6.86 -2.77 -12.00
C GLU A 54 5.85 -3.32 -10.97
N ALA A 55 4.96 -2.46 -10.47
CA ALA A 55 3.84 -2.89 -9.62
C ALA A 55 2.91 -3.88 -10.37
N ARG A 56 2.65 -3.65 -11.67
CA ARG A 56 1.90 -4.58 -12.51
C ARG A 56 2.64 -5.88 -12.75
N ASP A 57 3.95 -5.83 -12.98
CA ASP A 57 4.78 -7.03 -13.15
C ASP A 57 4.76 -7.91 -11.89
N MET A 58 4.91 -7.30 -10.71
CA MET A 58 4.81 -7.98 -9.43
C MET A 58 3.40 -8.56 -9.22
N LEU A 59 2.35 -7.77 -9.44
CA LEU A 59 0.97 -8.22 -9.32
C LEU A 59 0.66 -9.40 -10.25
N SER A 60 1.09 -9.32 -11.51
CA SER A 60 0.92 -10.38 -12.50
C SER A 60 1.59 -11.66 -12.03
N ALA A 61 2.80 -11.57 -11.46
CA ALA A 61 3.49 -12.75 -10.95
C ALA A 61 2.74 -13.40 -9.79
N ALA A 62 2.19 -12.60 -8.88
CA ALA A 62 1.34 -13.09 -7.79
C ALA A 62 0.06 -13.75 -8.32
N GLN A 63 -0.61 -13.15 -9.31
CA GLN A 63 -1.81 -13.71 -9.93
C GLN A 63 -1.54 -15.07 -10.60
N THR A 64 -0.41 -15.20 -11.32
CA THR A 64 0.02 -16.50 -11.88
C THR A 64 0.22 -17.54 -10.77
N ALA A 65 0.88 -17.17 -9.66
CA ALA A 65 1.05 -18.07 -8.53
C ALA A 65 -0.29 -18.51 -7.92
N LEU A 66 -1.26 -17.60 -7.78
CA LEU A 66 -2.61 -17.92 -7.31
C LEU A 66 -3.39 -18.80 -8.30
N ALA A 67 -3.10 -18.72 -9.59
CA ALA A 67 -3.75 -19.55 -10.60
C ALA A 67 -3.17 -20.96 -10.70
N GLU A 68 -1.88 -21.12 -10.39
CA GLU A 68 -1.12 -22.34 -10.68
C GLU A 68 -0.66 -23.09 -9.42
N TRP A 69 -0.98 -22.61 -8.21
CA TRP A 69 -0.47 -23.21 -6.97
C TRP A 69 -0.85 -24.69 -6.80
N GLU A 70 -2.00 -25.13 -7.30
CA GLU A 70 -2.53 -26.48 -7.02
C GLU A 70 -1.56 -27.57 -7.50
N ASP A 71 -0.83 -27.31 -8.59
CA ASP A 71 0.12 -28.26 -9.18
C ASP A 71 1.59 -27.83 -9.07
N ASN A 72 1.88 -26.70 -8.41
CA ASN A 72 3.24 -26.18 -8.26
C ASN A 72 3.64 -26.08 -6.78
N ILE A 73 4.55 -26.96 -6.35
CA ILE A 73 5.04 -26.99 -4.97
C ILE A 73 5.74 -25.69 -4.57
N ASN A 74 6.46 -25.03 -5.49
CA ASN A 74 7.16 -23.79 -5.19
C ASN A 74 6.17 -22.65 -4.89
N TYR A 75 5.05 -22.56 -5.61
CA TYR A 75 3.99 -21.60 -5.28
C TYR A 75 3.31 -21.93 -3.95
N GLN A 76 3.09 -23.21 -3.63
CA GLN A 76 2.56 -23.61 -2.32
C GLN A 76 3.50 -23.19 -1.18
N GLU A 77 4.81 -23.37 -1.36
CA GLU A 77 5.82 -22.94 -0.40
C GLU A 77 5.85 -21.43 -0.24
N LEU A 78 5.77 -20.66 -1.32
CA LEU A 78 5.70 -19.20 -1.27
C LEU A 78 4.42 -18.71 -0.59
N LEU A 79 3.26 -19.28 -0.90
CA LEU A 79 1.99 -18.98 -0.23
C LEU A 79 2.05 -19.31 1.27
N MET A 80 2.70 -20.41 1.64
CA MET A 80 2.91 -20.74 3.04
C MET A 80 3.86 -19.74 3.72
N ALA A 81 4.99 -19.41 3.08
CA ALA A 81 6.06 -18.59 3.66
C ALA A 81 5.64 -17.13 3.85
N TYR A 82 4.94 -16.56 2.87
CA TYR A 82 4.62 -15.13 2.84
C TYR A 82 3.16 -14.81 3.21
N MET A 83 2.26 -15.78 3.07
CA MET A 83 0.82 -15.58 3.34
C MET A 83 0.30 -16.45 4.49
N GLY A 84 1.13 -17.32 5.08
CA GLY A 84 0.72 -18.20 6.17
C GLY A 84 -0.38 -19.19 5.78
N ILE A 85 -0.51 -19.48 4.49
CA ILE A 85 -1.49 -20.43 3.94
C ILE A 85 -1.02 -21.84 4.22
N SER A 86 -1.88 -22.62 4.86
CA SER A 86 -1.55 -23.96 5.32
C SER A 86 -2.12 -25.02 4.39
N PHE A 87 -1.32 -26.05 4.10
CA PHE A 87 -1.70 -27.16 3.24
C PHE A 87 -1.70 -28.47 4.03
N SER A 88 -2.72 -29.30 3.80
CA SER A 88 -2.77 -30.69 4.25
C SER A 88 -1.99 -31.63 3.33
N LYS A 89 -1.76 -31.22 2.08
CA LYS A 89 -0.96 -31.93 1.07
C LYS A 89 -0.22 -30.92 0.19
N PHE A 90 1.08 -31.12 0.02
CA PHE A 90 1.93 -30.40 -0.93
C PHE A 90 2.16 -31.19 -2.23
N GLY A 91 2.61 -30.49 -3.27
CA GLY A 91 2.87 -31.03 -4.61
C GLY A 91 1.61 -31.09 -5.48
N PRO A 92 1.66 -31.83 -6.61
CA PRO A 92 0.55 -31.95 -7.56
C PRO A 92 -0.78 -32.38 -6.93
N GLY A 93 -1.85 -31.65 -7.24
CA GLY A 93 -3.14 -31.73 -6.56
C GLY A 93 -3.04 -31.39 -5.07
N GLY A 94 -2.36 -30.29 -4.75
CA GLY A 94 -2.18 -29.77 -3.40
C GLY A 94 -3.53 -29.44 -2.76
N VAL A 95 -3.62 -29.58 -1.43
CA VAL A 95 -4.88 -29.41 -0.70
C VAL A 95 -4.66 -28.47 0.47
N MET A 96 -5.29 -27.30 0.44
CA MET A 96 -5.30 -26.36 1.57
C MET A 96 -6.05 -26.94 2.77
N THR A 97 -5.67 -26.54 3.99
CA THR A 97 -6.53 -26.73 5.16
C THR A 97 -7.67 -25.71 5.15
N ASN A 98 -8.73 -25.91 5.94
CA ASN A 98 -9.83 -24.93 6.04
C ASN A 98 -9.34 -23.52 6.42
N ASP A 99 -8.37 -23.42 7.31
CA ASP A 99 -7.73 -22.14 7.69
C ASP A 99 -6.88 -21.57 6.53
N GLY A 100 -6.23 -22.44 5.75
CA GLY A 100 -5.55 -22.05 4.52
C GLY A 100 -6.50 -21.46 3.48
N GLU A 101 -7.68 -22.05 3.27
CA GLU A 101 -8.68 -21.58 2.32
C GLU A 101 -9.20 -20.17 2.69
N LEU A 102 -9.53 -19.92 3.96
CA LEU A 102 -10.00 -18.60 4.41
C LEU A 102 -8.95 -17.49 4.19
N LYS A 103 -7.67 -17.83 4.41
CA LYS A 103 -6.56 -16.91 4.14
C LYS A 103 -6.36 -16.71 2.64
N PHE A 104 -6.45 -17.77 1.84
CA PHE A 104 -6.37 -17.69 0.40
C PHE A 104 -7.46 -16.78 -0.18
N GLU A 105 -8.71 -16.89 0.28
CA GLU A 105 -9.80 -15.98 -0.11
C GLU A 105 -9.49 -14.52 0.22
N THR A 106 -8.85 -14.24 1.36
CA THR A 106 -8.41 -12.89 1.73
C THR A 106 -7.34 -12.39 0.77
N VAL A 107 -6.35 -13.23 0.44
CA VAL A 107 -5.25 -12.92 -0.48
C VAL A 107 -5.79 -12.65 -1.90
N GLU A 108 -6.64 -13.52 -2.42
CA GLU A 108 -7.30 -13.34 -3.73
C GLU A 108 -8.09 -12.04 -3.78
N THR A 109 -8.86 -11.73 -2.73
CA THR A 109 -9.66 -10.50 -2.68
C THR A 109 -8.77 -9.26 -2.76
N ARG A 110 -7.67 -9.21 -2.00
CA ARG A 110 -6.78 -8.03 -1.99
C ARG A 110 -6.00 -7.87 -3.29
N ILE A 111 -5.48 -8.96 -3.84
CA ILE A 111 -4.84 -8.95 -5.17
C ILE A 111 -5.84 -8.49 -6.23
N SER A 112 -7.10 -8.95 -6.16
CA SER A 112 -8.16 -8.51 -7.06
C SER A 112 -8.51 -7.03 -6.91
N ASN A 113 -8.52 -6.49 -5.68
CA ASN A 113 -8.79 -5.07 -5.45
C ASN A 113 -7.68 -4.19 -6.07
N VAL A 114 -6.41 -4.53 -5.84
CA VAL A 114 -5.27 -3.83 -6.46
C VAL A 114 -5.31 -3.97 -7.99
N ALA A 115 -5.58 -5.17 -8.51
CA ALA A 115 -5.73 -5.40 -9.94
C ALA A 115 -6.83 -4.55 -10.57
N SER A 116 -7.99 -4.45 -9.91
CA SER A 116 -9.12 -3.65 -10.38
C SER A 116 -8.73 -2.17 -10.47
N PHE A 117 -8.10 -1.63 -9.42
CA PHE A 117 -7.61 -0.26 -9.42
C PHE A 117 -6.58 -0.02 -10.54
N LEU A 118 -5.59 -0.91 -10.69
CA LEU A 118 -4.57 -0.79 -11.73
C LEU A 118 -5.12 -0.88 -13.16
N ASN A 119 -6.32 -1.43 -13.33
CA ASN A 119 -7.08 -1.48 -14.59
C ASN A 119 -8.01 -0.25 -14.79
N GLY A 120 -7.93 0.75 -13.92
CA GLY A 120 -8.71 1.99 -14.03
C GLY A 120 -10.12 1.89 -13.45
N VAL A 121 -10.41 0.87 -12.63
CA VAL A 121 -11.64 0.88 -11.82
C VAL A 121 -11.47 1.93 -10.73
N THR A 122 -12.42 2.85 -10.67
CA THR A 122 -12.48 3.93 -9.68
C THR A 122 -12.70 3.41 -8.27
N LEU A 123 -12.22 4.16 -7.28
CA LEU A 123 -12.45 3.86 -5.87
C LEU A 123 -13.77 4.52 -5.43
N SER A 124 -14.47 3.86 -4.51
CA SER A 124 -15.72 4.39 -3.96
C SER A 124 -15.46 5.53 -2.97
N ASP A 125 -16.09 6.68 -3.18
CA ASP A 125 -16.02 7.82 -2.27
C ASP A 125 -16.81 7.55 -0.97
N PRO A 126 -16.33 7.98 0.20
CA PRO A 126 -17.06 7.85 1.47
C PRO A 126 -18.45 8.49 1.47
N ASN A 127 -18.68 9.52 0.65
CA ASN A 127 -19.95 10.22 0.51
C ASN A 127 -20.81 9.71 -0.66
N GLY A 128 -20.35 8.64 -1.32
CA GLY A 128 -20.99 8.05 -2.49
C GLY A 128 -20.43 8.62 -3.81
N GLY A 129 -20.30 7.72 -4.78
CA GLY A 129 -19.72 8.04 -6.09
C GLY A 129 -18.32 7.46 -6.25
N ASP A 130 -17.70 7.82 -7.38
CA ASP A 130 -16.34 7.44 -7.73
C ASP A 130 -15.39 8.59 -7.42
N TYR A 131 -14.21 8.31 -6.87
CA TYR A 131 -13.13 9.30 -6.71
C TYR A 131 -11.81 8.82 -7.30
N THR A 132 -10.99 9.80 -7.68
CA THR A 132 -9.60 9.60 -8.10
C THR A 132 -8.69 9.99 -6.93
N PRO A 133 -7.91 9.06 -6.36
CA PRO A 133 -7.01 9.38 -5.26
C PRO A 133 -5.89 10.32 -5.74
N HIS A 134 -5.45 11.23 -4.87
CA HIS A 134 -4.24 12.00 -5.12
C HIS A 134 -3.01 11.16 -4.81
N LEU A 135 -1.97 11.39 -5.62
CA LEU A 135 -0.62 10.92 -5.37
C LEU A 135 0.29 12.12 -5.18
N TRP A 136 0.84 12.25 -3.98
CA TRP A 136 1.73 13.33 -3.57
C TRP A 136 3.17 12.82 -3.51
N CYS A 137 4.13 13.65 -3.90
CA CYS A 137 5.55 13.29 -3.97
C CYS A 137 6.43 14.07 -2.98
N SER A 138 5.80 14.98 -2.22
CA SER A 138 6.47 15.81 -1.24
C SER A 138 5.48 16.28 -0.19
N THR A 139 6.03 16.71 0.93
CA THR A 139 5.32 17.11 2.15
C THR A 139 4.77 18.52 2.07
N GLN A 140 5.11 19.23 1.01
CA GLN A 140 4.63 20.59 0.72
C GLN A 140 3.16 20.62 0.28
N CYS A 141 2.53 19.47 0.07
CA CYS A 141 1.11 19.37 -0.27
C CYS A 141 0.18 19.80 0.88
N GLY A 142 0.69 19.78 2.12
CA GLY A 142 -0.08 20.08 3.31
C GLY A 142 0.62 21.03 4.27
N GLN A 143 -0.19 21.81 4.97
CA GLN A 143 0.28 22.69 6.04
C GLN A 143 -0.16 22.14 7.39
N SER A 144 0.78 21.96 8.31
CA SER A 144 0.49 21.53 9.67
C SER A 144 -0.11 22.67 10.49
N PHE A 145 -1.14 22.39 11.28
CA PHE A 145 -1.74 23.33 12.23
C PHE A 145 -1.68 22.80 13.66
N GLU A 146 -1.84 23.69 14.63
CA GLU A 146 -2.07 23.32 16.02
C GLU A 146 -3.57 23.06 16.25
N TRP A 147 -3.91 22.23 17.22
CA TRP A 147 -5.30 21.87 17.50
C TRP A 147 -6.18 23.06 17.93
N ASP A 148 -5.60 24.12 18.46
CA ASP A 148 -6.29 25.36 18.86
C ASP A 148 -6.39 26.40 17.73
N SER A 149 -5.76 26.15 16.58
CA SER A 149 -5.91 26.98 15.38
C SER A 149 -7.33 26.90 14.83
N SER A 150 -7.76 27.94 14.11
CA SER A 150 -9.05 27.95 13.40
C SER A 150 -9.15 26.78 12.42
N ALA A 151 -10.29 26.10 12.40
CA ALA A 151 -10.63 25.12 11.39
C ALA A 151 -11.04 25.83 10.10
N PHE A 152 -10.74 25.23 8.94
CA PHE A 152 -11.17 25.72 7.64
C PHE A 152 -12.37 24.94 7.09
N ASP A 153 -13.21 25.63 6.33
CA ASP A 153 -14.34 25.08 5.58
C ASP A 153 -13.92 24.55 4.19
N SER A 154 -14.88 24.04 3.41
CA SER A 154 -14.63 23.51 2.06
C SER A 154 -14.26 24.58 1.02
N GLN A 155 -14.26 25.86 1.40
CA GLN A 155 -13.76 26.98 0.60
C GLN A 155 -12.38 27.45 1.09
N GLY A 156 -11.79 26.76 2.06
CA GLY A 156 -10.52 27.12 2.68
C GLY A 156 -10.58 28.38 3.54
N GLN A 157 -11.77 28.79 3.99
CA GLN A 157 -11.96 29.95 4.86
C GLN A 157 -12.08 29.51 6.33
N PRO A 158 -11.66 30.32 7.30
CA PRO A 158 -11.89 30.05 8.72
C PRO A 158 -13.37 29.85 9.02
N LEU A 159 -13.71 28.75 9.70
CA LEU A 159 -15.08 28.39 10.01
C LEU A 159 -15.64 29.28 11.13
N GLU A 160 -16.51 30.21 10.76
CA GLU A 160 -17.15 31.16 11.69
C GLU A 160 -18.13 30.46 12.65
N ILE A 161 -18.15 30.90 13.91
CA ILE A 161 -19.20 30.54 14.89
C ILE A 161 -20.39 31.46 14.64
N PRO A 162 -21.58 30.92 14.30
CA PRO A 162 -22.76 31.75 14.05
C PRO A 162 -23.10 32.66 15.24
N ASP A 163 -23.56 33.88 14.93
CA ASP A 163 -24.11 34.84 15.90
C ASP A 163 -23.14 35.31 17.00
N THR A 164 -21.83 35.37 16.69
CA THR A 164 -20.80 35.93 17.59
C THR A 164 -20.38 37.35 17.17
N ASP A 165 -20.31 38.27 18.14
CA ASP A 165 -19.79 39.64 17.97
C ASP A 165 -18.87 40.00 19.17
N PRO A 166 -17.54 40.13 18.97
CA PRO A 166 -16.83 40.04 17.69
C PRO A 166 -16.90 38.64 17.07
N LYS A 167 -16.67 38.55 15.75
CA LYS A 167 -16.62 37.28 15.02
C LYS A 167 -15.64 36.30 15.69
N GLU A 168 -16.14 35.14 16.07
CA GLU A 168 -15.35 34.02 16.56
C GLU A 168 -15.31 32.87 15.54
N TYR A 169 -14.33 31.98 15.68
CA TYR A 169 -14.12 30.86 14.76
C TYR A 169 -13.98 29.56 15.54
N TYR A 170 -14.51 28.48 14.98
CA TYR A 170 -14.26 27.16 15.53
C TYR A 170 -12.78 26.79 15.37
N SER A 171 -12.20 26.24 16.42
CA SER A 171 -10.89 25.60 16.39
C SER A 171 -10.96 24.20 15.78
N ILE A 172 -9.82 23.70 15.28
CA ILE A 172 -9.67 22.32 14.81
C ILE A 172 -10.05 21.32 15.92
N SER A 173 -9.73 21.61 17.18
CA SER A 173 -10.11 20.79 18.33
C SER A 173 -11.62 20.76 18.57
N GLN A 174 -12.35 21.83 18.30
CA GLN A 174 -13.82 21.83 18.39
C GLN A 174 -14.43 21.01 17.24
N ALA A 175 -13.89 21.16 16.03
CA ALA A 175 -14.37 20.45 14.85
C ALA A 175 -14.03 18.94 14.86
N TYR A 176 -12.83 18.55 15.30
CA TYR A 176 -12.27 17.20 15.12
C TYR A 176 -11.73 16.57 16.42
N GLY A 177 -12.11 17.07 17.60
CA GLY A 177 -11.51 16.70 18.88
C GLY A 177 -11.54 15.21 19.25
N ASN A 178 -12.35 14.37 18.58
CA ASN A 178 -12.31 12.90 18.75
C ASN A 178 -11.04 12.27 18.19
N LEU A 179 -10.36 12.94 17.27
CA LEU A 179 -9.15 12.46 16.62
C LEU A 179 -7.88 12.98 17.31
N LYS A 180 -8.05 13.84 18.32
CA LYS A 180 -6.94 14.42 19.08
C LYS A 180 -6.33 13.35 19.97
N THR A 181 -5.17 12.86 19.56
CA THR A 181 -4.28 12.03 20.37
C THR A 181 -2.98 12.81 20.65
N LYS A 182 -2.08 12.25 21.46
CA LYS A 182 -0.77 12.87 21.71
C LYS A 182 0.13 12.89 20.46
N SER A 183 -0.14 12.03 19.49
CA SER A 183 0.67 11.79 18.30
C SER A 183 0.02 12.25 17.00
N ASN A 184 -1.23 12.72 17.05
CA ASN A 184 -1.96 13.19 15.87
C ASN A 184 -1.78 14.69 15.66
N ARG A 185 -1.44 15.09 14.44
CA ARG A 185 -1.38 16.49 14.02
C ARG A 185 -2.30 16.73 12.82
N PRO A 186 -3.09 17.82 12.83
CA PRO A 186 -3.90 18.18 11.67
C PRO A 186 -3.01 18.78 10.58
N PHE A 187 -3.19 18.29 9.35
CA PHE A 187 -2.62 18.87 8.15
C PHE A 187 -3.74 19.28 7.22
N TRP A 188 -3.78 20.57 6.87
CA TRP A 188 -4.66 21.10 5.86
C TRP A 188 -4.06 20.85 4.48
N LEU A 189 -4.81 20.26 3.57
CA LEU A 189 -4.45 20.07 2.16
C LEU A 189 -5.22 21.10 1.32
N PRO A 190 -4.61 22.22 0.91
CA PRO A 190 -5.31 23.28 0.18
C PRO A 190 -5.97 22.78 -1.11
N ASP A 191 -5.32 21.88 -1.83
CA ASP A 191 -5.83 21.34 -3.10
C ASP A 191 -7.07 20.45 -2.92
N LEU A 192 -7.28 19.90 -1.71
CA LEU A 192 -8.45 19.08 -1.37
C LEU A 192 -9.50 19.82 -0.54
N ASN A 193 -9.20 21.05 -0.11
CA ASN A 193 -10.00 21.81 0.86
C ASN A 193 -10.42 20.96 2.07
N GLY A 194 -9.48 20.21 2.65
CA GLY A 194 -9.78 19.38 3.82
C GLY A 194 -8.55 18.99 4.64
N TYR A 195 -8.83 18.37 5.79
CA TYR A 195 -7.81 17.92 6.73
C TYR A 195 -7.54 16.43 6.61
N ILE A 196 -6.27 16.07 6.71
CA ILE A 196 -5.84 14.74 7.15
C ILE A 196 -5.28 14.82 8.56
N PHE A 197 -5.35 13.70 9.27
CA PHE A 197 -4.82 13.56 10.61
C PHE A 197 -3.74 12.49 10.58
N PHE A 198 -2.50 12.96 10.46
CA PHE A 198 -1.36 12.05 10.48
C PHE A 198 -1.14 11.60 11.92
N GLU A 199 -1.23 10.29 12.14
CA GLU A 199 -0.90 9.64 13.40
C GLU A 199 0.59 9.27 13.35
N GLY A 200 1.42 9.92 14.17
CA GLY A 200 2.80 9.47 14.36
C GLY A 200 2.82 7.97 14.63
N THR A 201 3.76 7.25 14.04
CA THR A 201 3.80 5.78 14.19
C THR A 201 3.96 5.42 15.67
N LYS A 202 3.48 4.24 16.09
CA LYS A 202 3.64 3.78 17.50
C LYS A 202 5.10 3.82 17.97
N SER A 203 6.03 3.61 17.04
CA SER A 203 7.46 3.67 17.28
C SER A 203 8.02 5.10 17.35
N TYR A 204 7.37 6.08 16.69
CA TYR A 204 7.79 7.48 16.65
C TYR A 204 6.59 8.43 16.82
N PRO A 205 5.92 8.40 17.99
CA PRO A 205 4.70 9.17 18.23
C PRO A 205 4.95 10.69 18.23
N VAL A 206 6.20 11.08 18.49
CA VAL A 206 6.69 12.45 18.52
C VAL A 206 8.11 12.49 17.96
N ASN A 207 8.57 13.68 17.58
CA ASN A 207 9.96 13.94 17.32
C ASN A 207 10.75 13.77 18.63
N GLU A 208 11.69 12.82 18.67
CA GLU A 208 12.44 12.46 19.89
C GLU A 208 13.30 13.61 20.42
N ASP A 209 13.85 14.45 19.53
CA ASP A 209 14.73 15.57 19.90
C ASP A 209 13.97 16.71 20.58
N THR A 210 12.71 16.94 20.17
CA THR A 210 11.88 18.07 20.63
C THR A 210 10.75 17.65 21.55
N ASN A 211 10.45 16.35 21.62
CA ASN A 211 9.27 15.78 22.28
C ASN A 211 7.94 16.42 21.80
N GLN A 212 7.90 16.88 20.54
CA GLN A 212 6.74 17.52 19.90
C GLN A 212 6.18 16.63 18.76
N PRO A 213 4.88 16.73 18.44
CA PRO A 213 4.33 16.07 17.26
C PRO A 213 5.04 16.52 15.98
N TRP A 214 5.26 15.58 15.07
CA TRP A 214 5.90 15.89 13.79
C TRP A 214 5.13 16.94 13.00
N THR A 215 5.84 17.96 12.50
CA THR A 215 5.30 19.06 11.68
C THR A 215 5.28 18.73 10.18
N ASN A 216 5.70 17.52 9.83
CA ASN A 216 5.91 17.08 8.46
C ASN A 216 5.18 15.74 8.25
N MET A 217 4.47 15.59 7.13
CA MET A 217 3.75 14.37 6.75
C MET A 217 4.65 13.19 6.42
N CYS A 218 5.92 13.41 6.06
CA CYS A 218 6.92 12.36 5.84
C CYS A 218 7.79 12.15 7.07
N ALA A 219 7.15 12.17 8.24
CA ALA A 219 7.83 12.00 9.50
C ALA A 219 7.53 10.63 10.13
N PRO A 220 8.51 9.96 10.76
CA PRO A 220 9.90 10.39 10.95
C PRO A 220 10.66 10.51 9.61
N PRO A 221 11.79 11.24 9.53
CA PRO A 221 12.52 11.56 8.29
C PRO A 221 12.95 10.35 7.44
N ASN A 222 12.70 9.13 7.93
CA ASN A 222 12.95 7.87 7.28
C ASN A 222 11.72 7.22 6.62
N ALA A 223 10.55 7.85 6.69
CA ALA A 223 9.34 7.37 6.03
C ALA A 223 9.53 7.36 4.52
N TYR A 224 9.13 6.25 3.88
CA TYR A 224 9.15 6.11 2.43
C TYR A 224 7.85 6.60 1.84
N ALA A 225 6.73 6.18 2.42
CA ALA A 225 5.42 6.61 2.01
C ALA A 225 4.41 6.48 3.14
N TYR A 226 3.19 6.92 2.88
CA TYR A 226 2.02 6.73 3.73
C TYR A 226 0.75 6.84 2.89
N THR A 227 -0.26 6.03 3.19
CA THR A 227 -1.62 6.18 2.68
C THR A 227 -2.52 6.77 3.75
N SER A 228 -3.18 7.90 3.47
CA SER A 228 -4.12 8.48 4.41
C SER A 228 -5.30 7.56 4.65
N LYS A 229 -5.83 7.62 5.88
CA LYS A 229 -7.20 7.21 6.16
C LYS A 229 -8.17 8.09 5.36
N GLU A 230 -9.41 7.63 5.23
CA GLU A 230 -10.48 8.49 4.72
C GLU A 230 -10.61 9.70 5.64
N SER A 231 -10.88 10.87 5.05
CA SER A 231 -11.00 12.09 5.86
C SER A 231 -12.14 11.94 6.87
N ALA A 232 -11.88 12.32 8.11
CA ALA A 232 -12.85 12.14 9.17
C ALA A 232 -14.00 13.14 9.06
N LEU A 233 -15.21 12.69 9.38
CA LEU A 233 -16.35 13.58 9.46
C LEU A 233 -16.18 14.58 10.62
N PRO A 234 -16.34 15.88 10.37
CA PRO A 234 -16.31 16.90 11.39
C PRO A 234 -17.55 16.80 12.29
N ARG A 235 -17.40 17.17 13.56
CA ARG A 235 -18.51 17.27 14.52
C ARG A 235 -19.47 18.41 14.21
N ILE A 236 -19.05 19.34 13.37
CA ILE A 236 -19.80 20.52 12.98
C ILE A 236 -20.43 20.24 11.60
N PRO A 237 -21.77 20.16 11.48
CA PRO A 237 -22.42 19.75 10.23
C PRO A 237 -22.08 20.60 9.00
N SER A 238 -21.76 21.90 9.18
CA SER A 238 -21.36 22.80 8.09
C SER A 238 -20.05 22.40 7.40
N LEU A 239 -19.22 21.57 8.03
CA LEU A 239 -17.96 21.08 7.47
C LEU A 239 -18.09 19.75 6.70
N SER A 240 -19.31 19.20 6.55
CA SER A 240 -19.57 17.91 5.87
C SER A 240 -19.13 17.85 4.39
N SER A 241 -18.70 18.98 3.80
CA SER A 241 -18.26 19.07 2.41
C SER A 241 -16.74 18.97 2.20
N SER A 242 -15.94 18.91 3.27
CA SER A 242 -14.46 18.77 3.20
C SER A 242 -14.00 17.30 3.30
N VAL A 243 -14.82 16.37 2.79
CA VAL A 243 -14.59 14.94 2.94
C VAL A 243 -14.08 14.37 1.63
N PHE A 244 -12.93 13.69 1.67
CA PHE A 244 -12.29 13.04 0.54
C PHE A 244 -11.82 11.62 0.93
N GLY A 245 -11.70 10.76 -0.09
CA GLY A 245 -11.19 9.39 0.06
C GLY A 245 -9.70 9.32 0.40
N LYS A 246 -9.11 8.14 0.29
CA LYS A 246 -7.71 7.92 0.64
C LYS A 246 -6.76 8.47 -0.41
N ASN A 247 -5.60 8.93 0.01
CA ASN A 247 -4.54 9.44 -0.86
C ASN A 247 -3.21 8.80 -0.49
N ILE A 248 -2.30 8.71 -1.47
CA ILE A 248 -0.95 8.20 -1.26
C ILE A 248 0.03 9.36 -1.21
N PHE A 249 0.94 9.33 -0.24
CA PHE A 249 2.02 10.29 -0.06
C PHE A 249 3.34 9.54 -0.18
N LEU A 250 4.01 9.66 -1.33
CA LEU A 250 5.38 9.19 -1.50
C LEU A 250 6.33 10.26 -1.00
N CYS A 251 7.12 9.93 0.01
CA CYS A 251 8.13 10.81 0.55
C CYS A 251 9.36 10.86 -0.36
N PRO A 252 10.19 11.93 -0.28
CA PRO A 252 11.41 12.05 -1.09
C PRO A 252 12.31 10.79 -1.04
N LYS A 253 12.33 10.10 0.10
CA LYS A 253 13.09 8.86 0.29
C LYS A 253 12.65 7.71 -0.65
N SER A 254 11.40 7.68 -1.09
CA SER A 254 10.92 6.71 -2.10
C SER A 254 11.60 6.85 -3.46
N PHE A 255 12.27 7.97 -3.72
CA PHE A 255 12.94 8.23 -4.99
C PHE A 255 14.47 8.06 -4.91
N ASP A 256 15.07 8.12 -3.71
CA ASP A 256 16.54 8.18 -3.54
C ASP A 256 17.08 7.25 -2.43
N SER A 257 16.32 6.24 -2.02
CA SER A 257 16.76 5.34 -0.95
C SER A 257 17.89 4.40 -1.37
N THR A 258 18.75 4.07 -0.40
CA THR A 258 19.69 2.94 -0.42
C THR A 258 19.37 1.91 0.69
N GLY A 259 18.17 1.98 1.27
CA GLY A 259 17.73 1.16 2.40
C GLY A 259 16.71 0.09 1.98
N PHE A 260 15.68 -0.14 2.83
CA PHE A 260 14.48 -0.87 2.43
C PHE A 260 13.96 -0.36 1.08
N HIS A 261 13.61 -1.28 0.17
CA HIS A 261 13.21 -0.96 -1.20
C HIS A 261 14.27 -0.13 -1.96
N GLY A 262 15.56 -0.44 -1.75
CA GLY A 262 16.67 0.38 -2.24
C GLY A 262 17.14 0.08 -3.66
N VAL A 263 16.65 -0.98 -4.30
CA VAL A 263 17.02 -1.30 -5.68
C VAL A 263 16.33 -0.31 -6.62
N ALA A 264 17.07 0.28 -7.56
CA ALA A 264 16.54 1.37 -8.38
C ALA A 264 15.30 0.99 -9.21
N SER A 265 15.24 -0.27 -9.65
CA SER A 265 14.18 -0.82 -10.49
C SER A 265 14.19 -2.34 -10.39
N LEU A 266 13.09 -2.98 -10.75
CA LEU A 266 12.96 -4.44 -10.84
C LEU A 266 13.95 -5.01 -11.88
N SER A 267 14.14 -4.29 -12.99
CA SER A 267 15.14 -4.62 -14.02
C SER A 267 16.59 -4.53 -13.52
N ASN A 268 16.87 -3.72 -12.50
CA ASN A 268 18.18 -3.59 -11.88
C ASN A 268 18.39 -4.59 -10.74
N ALA A 269 17.36 -5.35 -10.36
CA ALA A 269 17.49 -6.38 -9.35
C ALA A 269 18.28 -7.56 -9.95
N ASN A 270 19.57 -7.63 -9.61
CA ASN A 270 20.42 -8.73 -10.04
C ASN A 270 19.78 -10.06 -9.65
N TYR A 271 19.71 -11.00 -10.61
CA TYR A 271 19.10 -12.29 -10.33
C TYR A 271 19.82 -13.01 -9.16
N PRO A 272 19.08 -13.49 -8.15
CA PRO A 272 19.67 -14.06 -6.95
C PRO A 272 20.51 -15.30 -7.25
N THR A 273 21.64 -15.43 -6.54
CA THR A 273 22.42 -16.67 -6.56
C THR A 273 21.92 -17.59 -5.44
N PRO A 274 21.48 -18.83 -5.75
CA PRO A 274 21.07 -19.80 -4.75
C PRO A 274 22.13 -20.05 -3.68
N GLY A 275 21.68 -20.24 -2.43
CA GLY A 275 22.55 -20.52 -1.28
C GLY A 275 23.27 -19.30 -0.69
N THR A 276 23.04 -18.10 -1.22
CA THR A 276 23.55 -16.87 -0.61
C THR A 276 22.67 -16.42 0.55
N LYS A 277 23.26 -15.75 1.55
CA LYS A 277 22.54 -15.20 2.72
C LYS A 277 21.95 -13.81 2.47
N LYS A 278 21.57 -13.50 1.22
CA LYS A 278 20.91 -12.24 0.88
C LYS A 278 19.42 -12.50 0.85
N ALA A 279 18.70 -12.01 1.85
CA ALA A 279 17.24 -12.14 1.88
C ALA A 279 16.57 -11.30 0.79
N LEU A 280 15.30 -11.59 0.52
CA LEU A 280 14.53 -11.00 -0.58
C LEU A 280 14.39 -9.47 -0.49
N ASP A 281 14.37 -8.90 0.72
CA ASP A 281 14.33 -7.46 0.98
C ASP A 281 15.49 -6.69 0.35
N HIS A 282 16.66 -7.32 0.19
CA HIS A 282 17.80 -6.74 -0.54
C HIS A 282 17.57 -6.59 -2.04
N PHE A 283 16.54 -7.23 -2.60
CA PHE A 283 16.20 -7.18 -4.01
C PHE A 283 14.97 -6.32 -4.29
N ALA A 284 14.32 -5.81 -3.25
CA ALA A 284 13.09 -5.04 -3.41
C ALA A 284 13.36 -3.70 -4.12
N PRO A 285 12.67 -3.43 -5.24
CA PRO A 285 12.82 -2.17 -5.97
C PRO A 285 12.12 -1.02 -5.26
N ARG A 286 12.50 0.23 -5.56
CA ARG A 286 11.83 1.42 -5.02
C ARG A 286 10.34 1.47 -5.36
N SER A 287 9.94 0.89 -6.49
CA SER A 287 8.54 0.72 -6.89
C SER A 287 7.72 -0.14 -5.93
N ALA A 288 8.37 -1.02 -5.15
CA ALA A 288 7.73 -1.81 -4.11
C ALA A 288 7.04 -0.94 -3.05
N THR A 289 7.53 0.27 -2.81
CA THR A 289 6.83 1.23 -1.95
C THR A 289 5.48 1.64 -2.53
N LEU A 290 5.40 2.02 -3.81
CA LEU A 290 4.10 2.33 -4.42
C LEU A 290 3.20 1.09 -4.39
N TYR A 291 3.73 -0.08 -4.70
CA TYR A 291 2.97 -1.32 -4.68
C TYR A 291 2.41 -1.66 -3.30
N HIS A 292 3.19 -1.46 -2.23
CA HIS A 292 2.75 -1.56 -0.84
C HIS A 292 1.54 -0.64 -0.57
N GLU A 293 1.67 0.65 -0.90
CA GLU A 293 0.62 1.65 -0.64
C GLU A 293 -0.68 1.36 -1.41
N LEU A 294 -0.62 0.71 -2.58
CA LEU A 294 -1.82 0.29 -3.31
C LEU A 294 -2.70 -0.68 -2.51
N PHE A 295 -2.12 -1.51 -1.65
CA PHE A 295 -2.91 -2.39 -0.77
C PHE A 295 -3.61 -1.61 0.32
N HIS A 296 -2.99 -0.58 0.90
CA HIS A 296 -3.68 0.32 1.83
C HIS A 296 -4.82 1.09 1.14
N LEU A 297 -4.55 1.56 -0.07
CA LEU A 297 -5.48 2.36 -0.85
C LEU A 297 -6.77 1.59 -1.17
N THR A 298 -6.66 0.30 -1.48
CA THR A 298 -7.75 -0.51 -2.07
C THR A 298 -8.52 -1.40 -1.08
N VAL A 299 -8.27 -1.26 0.22
CA VAL A 299 -9.03 -1.96 1.27
C VAL A 299 -9.58 -0.97 2.31
N PRO A 300 -10.62 -1.29 3.09
CA PRO A 300 -11.15 -0.36 4.10
C PRO A 300 -10.12 0.08 5.16
N ASP A 301 -10.38 1.22 5.79
CA ASP A 301 -9.52 1.75 6.85
C ASP A 301 -9.32 0.75 8.00
N GLY A 302 -8.07 0.55 8.39
CA GLY A 302 -7.69 -0.37 9.47
C GLY A 302 -7.62 -1.85 9.07
N ASP A 303 -8.05 -2.22 7.87
CA ASP A 303 -7.95 -3.60 7.37
C ASP A 303 -6.57 -3.93 6.80
N SER A 304 -5.67 -2.96 6.64
CA SER A 304 -4.28 -3.17 6.21
C SER A 304 -3.28 -2.57 7.19
N PRO A 305 -3.02 -3.20 8.35
CA PRO A 305 -2.00 -2.74 9.27
C PRO A 305 -0.61 -3.19 8.82
N ASP A 306 0.39 -2.31 8.94
CA ASP A 306 1.83 -2.63 8.77
C ASP A 306 2.37 -3.40 9.96
N SER A 307 1.90 -4.63 10.08
CA SER A 307 2.20 -5.49 11.22
C SER A 307 3.60 -6.06 11.15
N PHE A 308 4.16 -6.22 9.95
CA PHE A 308 5.47 -6.81 9.73
C PHE A 308 6.20 -6.09 8.59
N MET A 309 7.28 -5.39 8.91
CA MET A 309 8.16 -4.75 7.91
C MET A 309 9.42 -5.58 7.63
N GLU A 310 9.84 -6.41 8.58
CA GLU A 310 11.01 -7.28 8.40
C GLU A 310 10.59 -8.67 7.89
N ILE A 311 11.24 -9.11 6.81
CA ILE A 311 10.91 -10.38 6.15
C ILE A 311 11.01 -11.58 7.10
N ALA A 312 12.01 -11.62 7.97
CA ALA A 312 12.21 -12.73 8.90
C ALA A 312 11.08 -12.81 9.94
N GLU A 313 10.60 -11.66 10.44
CA GLU A 313 9.48 -11.60 11.38
C GLU A 313 8.18 -12.06 10.71
N MET A 314 7.92 -11.59 9.49
CA MET A 314 6.76 -11.99 8.70
C MET A 314 6.77 -13.49 8.37
N ILE A 315 7.90 -14.06 7.93
CA ILE A 315 8.02 -15.51 7.67
C ILE A 315 7.79 -16.30 8.96
N PHE A 316 8.35 -15.84 10.08
CA PHE A 316 8.12 -16.46 11.38
C PHE A 316 6.63 -16.43 11.75
N ALA A 317 5.98 -15.28 11.63
CA ALA A 317 4.55 -15.11 11.87
C ALA A 317 3.70 -16.03 10.97
N SER A 318 4.05 -16.15 9.70
CA SER A 318 3.36 -16.97 8.70
C SER A 318 3.41 -18.47 9.02
N VAL A 319 4.62 -18.96 9.34
CA VAL A 319 4.86 -20.41 9.51
C VAL A 319 4.60 -20.84 10.96
N LYS A 320 5.16 -20.12 11.93
CA LYS A 320 5.21 -20.49 13.35
C LYS A 320 4.39 -19.59 14.28
N GLY A 321 3.85 -18.48 13.77
CA GLY A 321 3.08 -17.53 14.57
C GLY A 321 1.76 -18.09 15.10
N SER A 322 1.19 -17.38 16.07
CA SER A 322 -0.17 -17.59 16.55
C SER A 322 -1.21 -17.38 15.45
N ALA A 323 -2.45 -17.85 15.66
CA ALA A 323 -3.56 -17.58 14.73
C ALA A 323 -3.77 -16.08 14.46
N SER A 324 -3.59 -15.24 15.48
CA SER A 324 -3.68 -13.78 15.36
C SER A 324 -2.58 -13.22 14.44
N GLN A 325 -1.34 -13.67 14.62
CA GLN A 325 -0.21 -13.25 13.77
C GLN A 325 -0.39 -13.72 12.33
N LYS A 326 -0.83 -14.95 12.12
CA LYS A 326 -1.12 -15.47 10.77
C LYS A 326 -2.25 -14.71 10.07
N LYS A 327 -3.25 -14.23 10.82
CA LYS A 327 -4.28 -13.33 10.28
C LYS A 327 -3.68 -11.97 9.89
N GLN A 328 -2.80 -11.42 10.72
CA GLN A 328 -2.13 -10.15 10.41
C GLN A 328 -1.26 -10.25 9.15
N VAL A 329 -0.62 -11.40 8.89
CA VAL A 329 0.19 -11.61 7.68
C VAL A 329 -0.60 -11.35 6.41
N VAL A 330 -1.81 -11.90 6.26
CA VAL A 330 -2.65 -11.69 5.07
C VAL A 330 -3.32 -10.32 5.03
N GLN A 331 -3.23 -9.53 6.11
CA GLN A 331 -3.69 -8.15 6.16
C GLN A 331 -2.55 -7.15 5.90
N ASN A 332 -1.30 -7.58 6.06
CA ASN A 332 -0.10 -6.75 5.96
C ASN A 332 0.32 -6.53 4.50
N PRO A 333 0.32 -5.29 3.98
CA PRO A 333 0.72 -4.98 2.60
C PRO A 333 2.11 -5.48 2.22
N GLU A 334 3.07 -5.37 3.13
CA GLU A 334 4.45 -5.80 2.91
C GLU A 334 4.55 -7.31 2.60
N SER A 335 3.63 -8.12 3.14
CA SER A 335 3.54 -9.54 2.79
C SER A 335 3.28 -9.74 1.30
N TYR A 336 2.41 -8.91 0.71
CA TYR A 336 2.08 -8.97 -0.71
C TYR A 336 3.23 -8.51 -1.58
N VAL A 337 3.99 -7.50 -1.15
CA VAL A 337 5.22 -7.07 -1.82
C VAL A 337 6.19 -8.24 -1.91
N TYR A 338 6.54 -8.87 -0.79
CA TYR A 338 7.52 -9.96 -0.78
C TYR A 338 7.01 -11.22 -1.49
N PHE A 339 5.73 -11.58 -1.32
CA PHE A 339 5.16 -12.70 -2.07
C PHE A 339 5.24 -12.48 -3.58
N SER A 340 4.82 -11.29 -4.04
CA SER A 340 4.79 -10.94 -5.46
C SER A 340 6.20 -10.90 -6.06
N LEU A 341 7.16 -10.32 -5.32
CA LEU A 341 8.55 -10.25 -5.75
C LEU A 341 9.22 -11.64 -5.79
N ALA A 342 8.95 -12.50 -4.81
CA ALA A 342 9.44 -13.88 -4.82
C ALA A 342 8.88 -14.67 -6.02
N CYS A 343 7.58 -14.51 -6.31
CA CYS A 343 6.95 -15.11 -7.49
C CYS A 343 7.56 -14.57 -8.78
N TRP A 344 7.84 -13.26 -8.85
CA TRP A 344 8.45 -12.64 -10.02
C TRP A 344 9.83 -13.23 -10.31
N PHE A 345 10.69 -13.36 -9.30
CA PHE A 345 12.00 -14.00 -9.48
C PHE A 345 11.89 -15.46 -9.91
N TYR A 346 10.99 -16.23 -9.30
CA TYR A 346 10.76 -17.61 -9.68
C TYR A 346 10.35 -17.75 -11.15
N GLN A 347 9.49 -16.86 -11.64
CA GLN A 347 8.97 -16.87 -13.01
C GLN A 347 9.96 -16.31 -14.04
N ASN A 348 10.86 -15.41 -13.63
CA ASN A 348 11.75 -14.67 -14.53
C ASN A 348 13.23 -15.10 -14.42
N ALA A 349 13.47 -16.40 -14.29
CA ALA A 349 14.81 -16.95 -14.33
C ALA A 349 15.51 -16.62 -15.67
N PRO A 350 16.73 -16.04 -15.66
CA PRO A 350 17.48 -15.79 -16.87
C PRO A 350 17.71 -17.08 -17.65
N ALA A 351 17.78 -16.97 -18.98
CA ALA A 351 18.02 -18.12 -19.86
C ALA A 351 19.28 -18.89 -19.42
N GLY A 352 19.12 -20.20 -19.20
CA GLY A 352 20.21 -21.09 -18.76
C GLY A 352 20.46 -21.11 -17.24
N MET A 353 19.69 -20.37 -16.45
CA MET A 353 19.70 -20.46 -14.98
C MET A 353 18.48 -21.25 -14.46
N ASN A 354 18.65 -21.91 -13.31
CA ASN A 354 17.53 -22.53 -12.62
C ASN A 354 16.68 -21.46 -11.91
N PRO A 355 15.34 -21.64 -11.85
CA PRO A 355 14.49 -20.81 -11.02
C PRO A 355 14.92 -20.81 -9.54
N VAL A 356 14.74 -19.66 -8.90
CA VAL A 356 15.00 -19.50 -7.47
C VAL A 356 13.69 -19.29 -6.72
N THR A 357 13.65 -19.79 -5.49
CA THR A 357 12.58 -19.52 -4.52
C THR A 357 13.18 -18.86 -3.28
N PHE A 358 12.34 -18.28 -2.42
CA PHE A 358 12.77 -17.61 -1.21
C PHE A 358 11.99 -18.14 -0.02
N ILE A 359 12.46 -19.25 0.55
CA ILE A 359 11.68 -20.03 1.52
C ILE A 359 12.23 -19.90 2.96
N PRO A 360 11.49 -20.37 3.98
CA PRO A 360 11.85 -20.22 5.39
C PRO A 360 13.19 -20.87 5.76
N PRO A 361 13.83 -20.45 6.87
CA PRO A 361 13.30 -19.53 7.89
C PRO A 361 13.61 -18.04 7.65
N PHE A 362 14.45 -17.71 6.67
CA PHE A 362 14.96 -16.34 6.50
C PHE A 362 14.65 -15.72 5.13
N GLY A 363 13.97 -16.44 4.23
CA GLY A 363 13.69 -15.93 2.88
C GLY A 363 14.97 -15.76 2.07
N TYR A 364 15.92 -16.70 2.20
CA TYR A 364 17.13 -16.72 1.39
C TYR A 364 16.85 -17.41 0.06
N PRO A 365 17.56 -17.04 -1.02
CA PRO A 365 17.41 -17.66 -2.32
C PRO A 365 17.86 -19.12 -2.27
N GLU A 366 16.95 -20.02 -2.63
CA GLU A 366 17.18 -21.45 -2.79
C GLU A 366 16.82 -21.87 -4.21
N MET A 367 17.37 -23.00 -4.67
CA MET A 367 16.97 -23.55 -5.95
C MET A 367 15.53 -24.06 -5.83
N ALA A 368 14.69 -23.75 -6.81
CA ALA A 368 13.33 -24.28 -6.83
C ALA A 368 13.34 -25.81 -6.91
N SER A 369 12.33 -26.43 -6.27
CA SER A 369 12.15 -27.89 -6.17
C SER A 369 11.61 -28.50 -7.45
#